data_AF-A0A0F9ENY5-F1
#
_entry.id   AF-A0A0F9ENY5-F1
#
_cell.length_a   1.000
_cell.length_b   1.000
_cell.length_c   1.000
_cell.angle_alpha   90.00
_cell.angle_beta   90.00
_cell.angle_gamma   90.00
#
_symmetry.space_group_name_H-M   'P 1'
#
loop_
_entity.id
_entity.type
_entity.pdbx_description
1 polymer ?
#
loop_
_entity_poly.entity_id
_entity_poly.type
_entity_poly.pdbx_seq_one_letter_code
_entity_poly.pdbx_strand_id
1 'polypeptide(L)'
;MIEVDYEYRTDEGWATQTIKLDVDLDMSLSDETLNDDMCALPRTIAYYSEISAECQAMTARRKNYMEVAEAAASQRIRAAAKESGDKITEPGIKEQVVSDDAVREARDLYYEADRQHRMLDGFYRALREKASISIAICYKQKEEMRTMNSPLE
;
A
#
# COMPACT_ATOMS: atom_id res chain seq x y z
N MET A 1 -11.25 1.91 11.32
CA MET A 1 -9.82 1.81 11.74
C MET A 1 -9.14 0.61 11.08
N ILE A 2 -8.00 0.84 10.43
CA ILE A 2 -7.16 -0.19 9.80
C ILE A 2 -5.78 -0.23 10.46
N GLU A 3 -5.13 -1.38 10.40
CA GLU A 3 -3.74 -1.57 10.84
C GLU A 3 -2.87 -1.82 9.62
N VAL A 4 -1.74 -1.11 9.56
CA VAL A 4 -0.77 -1.22 8.47
C VAL A 4 0.60 -1.42 9.09
N ASP A 5 1.30 -2.43 8.60
CA ASP A 5 2.67 -2.71 8.99
C ASP A 5 3.62 -2.19 7.92
N TYR A 6 4.72 -1.57 8.34
CA TYR A 6 5.87 -1.38 7.46
C TYR A 6 7.17 -1.65 8.19
N GLU A 7 8.19 -1.93 7.41
CA GLU A 7 9.52 -2.23 7.91
C GLU A 7 10.46 -1.04 7.73
N TYR A 8 11.25 -0.78 8.78
CA TYR A 8 12.29 0.23 8.78
C TYR A 8 13.61 -0.37 9.27
N ARG A 9 14.71 0.28 8.89
CA ARG A 9 16.06 -0.21 9.23
C ARG A 9 16.53 0.43 10.53
N THR A 10 16.97 -0.41 11.46
CA THR A 10 17.60 -0.05 12.73
C THR A 10 19.05 -0.53 12.74
N ASP A 11 19.82 -0.14 13.77
CA ASP A 11 21.18 -0.62 13.98
C ASP A 11 21.25 -2.15 14.22
N GLU A 12 20.15 -2.75 14.70
CA GLU A 12 20.03 -4.18 15.00
C GLU A 12 19.43 -4.99 13.83
N GLY A 13 19.01 -4.32 12.75
CA GLY A 13 18.42 -4.97 11.58
C GLY A 13 17.08 -4.36 11.18
N TRP A 14 16.27 -5.15 10.48
CA TRP A 14 14.92 -4.73 10.07
C TRP A 14 13.96 -4.87 11.24
N ALA A 15 13.27 -3.79 11.58
CA ALA A 15 12.19 -3.77 12.56
C ALA A 15 10.86 -3.53 11.84
N THR A 16 9.78 -4.05 12.42
CA THR A 16 8.41 -3.83 11.93
C THR A 16 7.70 -2.85 12.85
N GLN A 17 7.01 -1.87 12.27
CA GLN A 17 6.16 -0.94 12.98
C GLN A 17 4.72 -1.08 12.48
N THR A 18 3.79 -1.23 13.42
CA THR A 18 2.35 -1.21 13.15
C THR A 18 1.81 0.20 13.40
N ILE A 19 1.10 0.75 12.41
CA ILE A 19 0.38 2.01 12.53
C ILE A 19 -1.12 1.74 12.43
N LYS A 20 -1.89 2.44 13.27
CA LYS A 20 -3.35 2.46 13.22
C LYS A 20 -3.80 3.71 12.49
N LEU A 21 -4.61 3.53 11.44
CA LEU A 21 -5.17 4.61 10.65
C LEU A 21 -6.70 4.62 10.79
N ASP A 22 -7.26 5.77 11.13
CA ASP A 22 -8.72 5.92 11.24
C ASP A 22 -9.32 6.47 9.95
N VAL A 23 -9.32 5.62 8.93
CA VAL A 23 -9.78 5.99 7.57
C VAL A 23 -11.18 6.56 7.56
N ASP A 24 -12.10 6.03 8.36
CA ASP A 24 -13.50 6.48 8.37
C ASP A 24 -13.60 7.92 8.86
N LEU A 25 -12.86 8.24 9.93
CA LEU A 25 -12.75 9.60 10.44
C LEU A 25 -12.03 10.51 9.43
N ASP A 26 -10.89 10.06 8.90
CA ASP A 26 -10.07 10.83 7.96
C ASP A 26 -10.80 11.12 6.64
N MET A 27 -11.74 10.27 6.24
CA MET A 27 -12.57 10.42 5.05
C MET A 27 -13.89 11.17 5.30
N SER A 28 -14.34 11.27 6.55
CA SER A 28 -15.57 11.99 6.89
C SER A 28 -15.49 13.46 6.48
N LEU A 29 -16.60 14.02 5.99
CA LEU A 29 -16.70 15.43 5.62
C LEU A 29 -17.97 15.99 6.23
N SER A 30 -17.87 17.11 6.93
CA SER A 30 -19.01 17.84 7.47
C SER A 30 -18.96 19.28 7.00
N ASP A 31 -20.12 19.82 6.61
CA ASP A 31 -20.24 21.23 6.22
C ASP A 31 -19.95 22.17 7.41
N GLU A 32 -20.19 21.71 8.64
CA GLU A 32 -19.96 22.49 9.87
C GLU A 32 -18.46 22.64 10.20
N THR A 33 -17.64 21.65 9.83
CA THR A 33 -16.20 21.61 10.11
C THR A 33 -15.35 21.78 8.85
N LEU A 34 -15.97 22.10 7.71
CA LEU A 34 -15.34 22.08 6.39
C LEU A 34 -14.04 22.89 6.32
N ASN A 35 -14.00 24.05 6.99
CA ASN A 35 -12.81 24.90 7.01
C ASN A 35 -11.65 24.26 7.79
N ASP A 36 -11.94 23.69 8.96
CA ASP A 36 -10.93 23.02 9.80
C ASP A 36 -10.42 21.75 9.10
N ASP A 37 -11.34 20.98 8.50
CA ASP A 37 -11.03 19.79 7.72
C ASP A 37 -10.13 20.12 6.53
N MET A 38 -10.42 21.21 5.80
CA MET A 38 -9.60 21.68 4.68
C MET A 38 -8.19 22.10 5.10
N CYS A 39 -8.02 22.69 6.28
CA CYS A 39 -6.71 23.04 6.82
C CYS A 39 -5.91 21.80 7.27
N ALA A 40 -6.59 20.78 7.81
CA ALA A 40 -5.95 19.55 8.26
C ALA A 40 -5.61 18.59 7.11
N LEU A 41 -6.41 18.59 6.02
CA LEU A 41 -6.32 17.61 4.94
C LEU A 41 -4.94 17.48 4.28
N PRO A 42 -4.17 18.56 4.00
CA PRO A 42 -2.82 18.43 3.44
C PRO A 42 -1.88 17.63 4.35
N ARG A 43 -2.01 17.78 5.68
CA ARG A 43 -1.22 17.02 6.65
C ARG A 43 -1.60 15.55 6.63
N THR A 44 -2.89 15.24 6.58
CA THR A 44 -3.38 13.86 6.49
C THR A 44 -2.93 13.20 5.18
N ILE A 45 -3.03 13.91 4.04
CA ILE A 45 -2.54 13.43 2.74
C ILE A 45 -1.03 13.14 2.80
N ALA A 46 -0.24 14.05 3.35
CA ALA A 46 1.21 13.86 3.49
C ALA A 46 1.52 12.62 4.35
N TYR A 47 0.82 12.45 5.47
CA TYR A 47 1.00 11.30 6.36
C TYR A 47 0.69 9.97 5.67
N TYR A 48 -0.46 9.87 4.98
CA TYR A 48 -0.80 8.67 4.22
C TYR A 48 0.18 8.42 3.06
N SER A 49 0.71 9.48 2.44
CA SER A 49 1.69 9.35 1.36
C SER A 49 3.02 8.78 1.83
N GLU A 50 3.48 9.16 3.03
CA GLU A 50 4.70 8.67 3.65
C GLU A 50 4.57 7.18 3.95
N ILE A 51 3.48 6.78 4.62
CA ILE A 51 3.23 5.37 4.94
C ILE A 51 3.06 4.54 3.65
N SER A 52 2.40 5.08 2.62
CA SER A 52 2.26 4.41 1.33
C SER A 52 3.61 4.16 0.66
N ALA A 53 4.52 5.12 0.73
CA ALA A 53 5.87 4.97 0.20
C ALA A 53 6.66 3.88 0.96
N GLU A 54 6.53 3.83 2.28
CA GLU A 54 7.16 2.78 3.10
C GLU A 54 6.59 1.38 2.80
N CYS A 55 5.28 1.26 2.65
CA CYS A 55 4.62 0.01 2.23
C CYS A 55 5.07 -0.44 0.84
N GLN A 56 5.24 0.52 -0.09
CA GLN A 56 5.77 0.25 -1.43
C GLN A 56 7.21 -0.28 -1.36
N ALA A 57 8.05 0.35 -0.53
CA ALA A 57 9.43 -0.08 -0.33
C ALA A 57 9.50 -1.48 0.29
N MET A 58 8.65 -1.79 1.28
CA MET A 58 8.50 -3.12 1.86
C MET A 58 8.09 -4.16 0.80
N THR A 59 7.06 -3.85 0.00
CA THR A 59 6.58 -4.73 -1.06
C THR A 59 7.71 -5.05 -2.06
N ALA A 60 8.51 -4.05 -2.45
CA ALA A 60 9.65 -4.24 -3.33
C ALA A 60 10.73 -5.16 -2.71
N ARG A 61 11.03 -5.00 -1.41
CA ARG A 61 11.96 -5.88 -0.70
C ARG A 61 11.45 -7.32 -0.63
N ARG A 62 10.18 -7.51 -0.29
CA ARG A 62 9.55 -8.84 -0.20
C ARG A 62 9.47 -9.51 -1.58
N LYS A 63 9.23 -8.75 -2.65
CA LYS A 63 9.32 -9.24 -4.03
C LYS A 63 10.72 -9.75 -4.36
N ASN A 64 11.76 -8.98 -4.04
CA ASN A 64 13.14 -9.42 -4.26
C ASN A 64 13.47 -10.68 -3.46
N TYR A 65 13.01 -10.77 -2.21
CA TYR A 65 13.18 -11.98 -1.39
C TYR A 65 12.52 -13.21 -2.03
N MET A 66 11.28 -13.06 -2.53
CA MET A 66 10.57 -14.09 -3.27
C MET A 66 11.34 -14.54 -4.53
N GLU A 67 11.83 -13.60 -5.35
CA GLU A 67 12.61 -13.91 -6.55
C GLU A 67 13.91 -14.66 -6.22
N VAL A 68 14.58 -14.30 -5.11
CA VAL A 68 15.77 -15.01 -4.61
C VAL A 68 15.42 -16.43 -4.16
N ALA A 69 14.31 -16.60 -3.43
CA ALA A 69 13.84 -17.92 -2.99
C ALA A 69 13.51 -18.82 -4.20
N GLU A 70 12.81 -18.30 -5.22
CA GLU A 70 12.49 -19.02 -6.45
C GLU A 70 13.75 -19.44 -7.22
N ALA A 71 14.73 -18.54 -7.32
CA ALA A 71 16.01 -18.84 -7.96
C ALA A 71 16.79 -19.93 -7.21
N ALA A 72 16.84 -19.85 -5.88
CA ALA A 72 17.51 -20.83 -5.03
C ALA A 72 16.84 -22.21 -5.09
N ALA A 73 15.50 -22.26 -5.05
CA ALA A 73 14.73 -23.50 -5.24
C ALA A 73 15.00 -24.11 -6.63
N SER A 74 14.95 -23.30 -7.68
CA SER A 74 15.23 -23.73 -9.05
C SER A 74 16.64 -24.36 -9.18
N GLN A 75 17.65 -23.73 -8.56
CA GLN A 75 19.01 -24.26 -8.55
C GLN A 75 19.13 -25.58 -7.79
N ARG A 76 18.50 -25.69 -6.61
CA ARG A 76 18.48 -26.94 -5.83
C ARG A 76 17.84 -28.09 -6.61
N ILE A 77 16.70 -27.85 -7.25
CA ILE A 77 16.01 -28.85 -8.07
C ILE A 77 16.89 -29.31 -9.24
N ARG A 78 17.54 -28.38 -9.94
CA ARG A 78 18.49 -28.72 -11.03
C ARG A 78 19.68 -29.53 -10.53
N ALA A 79 20.24 -29.18 -9.37
CA ALA A 79 21.35 -29.93 -8.77
C ALA A 79 20.92 -31.36 -8.41
N ALA A 80 19.76 -31.52 -7.75
CA ALA A 80 19.22 -32.82 -7.38
C ALA A 80 18.92 -33.72 -8.60
N ALA A 81 18.34 -33.14 -9.67
CA ALA A 81 18.11 -33.87 -10.93
C ALA A 81 19.44 -34.32 -11.59
N LYS A 82 20.47 -33.48 -11.53
CA LYS A 82 21.80 -33.83 -12.05
C LYS A 82 22.46 -34.95 -11.25
N GLU A 83 22.34 -34.95 -9.93
CA GLU A 83 22.91 -35.97 -9.04
C GLU A 83 22.19 -37.32 -9.17
N SER A 84 20.86 -37.31 -9.35
CA SER A 84 20.05 -38.52 -9.59
C SER A 84 20.14 -39.06 -11.02
N GLY A 85 20.57 -38.23 -11.98
CA GLY A 85 20.58 -38.56 -13.40
C GLY A 85 19.24 -38.37 -14.11
N ASP A 86 18.27 -37.76 -13.43
CA ASP A 86 16.94 -37.49 -13.97
C ASP A 86 16.97 -36.37 -15.02
N LYS A 87 16.26 -36.59 -16.13
CA LYS A 87 16.04 -35.54 -17.14
C LYS A 87 14.83 -34.71 -16.74
N ILE A 88 15.08 -33.55 -16.14
CA ILE A 88 14.03 -32.58 -15.83
C ILE A 88 13.95 -31.48 -16.90
N THR A 89 12.73 -31.07 -17.25
CA THR A 89 12.47 -29.97 -18.18
C THR A 89 12.27 -28.66 -17.42
N GLU A 90 12.44 -27.51 -18.08
CA GLU A 90 12.18 -26.20 -17.47
C GLU A 90 10.73 -26.04 -16.94
N PRO A 91 9.68 -26.52 -17.63
CA PRO A 91 8.33 -26.56 -17.05
C PRO A 91 8.24 -27.42 -15.78
N GLY A 92 8.90 -28.58 -15.75
CA GLY A 92 8.92 -29.46 -14.58
C GLY A 92 9.62 -28.81 -13.37
N ILE A 93 10.69 -28.05 -13.61
CA ILE A 93 11.35 -27.25 -12.55
C ILE A 93 10.36 -26.22 -12.01
N LYS A 94 9.67 -25.46 -12.87
CA LYS A 94 8.71 -24.44 -12.43
C LYS A 94 7.60 -25.02 -11.56
N GLU A 95 7.07 -26.19 -11.92
CA GLU A 95 6.03 -26.87 -11.14
C GLU A 95 6.54 -27.28 -9.74
N GLN A 96 7.76 -27.79 -9.66
CA GLN A 96 8.37 -28.16 -8.37
C GLN A 96 8.73 -26.93 -7.52
N VAL A 97 9.19 -25.83 -8.13
CA VAL A 97 9.48 -24.56 -7.44
C VAL A 97 8.23 -24.00 -6.76
N VAL A 98 7.06 -24.13 -7.39
CA VAL A 98 5.78 -23.67 -6.80
C VAL A 98 5.45 -24.43 -5.52
N SER A 99 5.90 -25.68 -5.40
CA SER A 99 5.65 -26.54 -4.25
C SER A 99 6.74 -26.45 -3.16
N ASP A 100 7.79 -25.66 -3.37
CA ASP A 100 8.86 -25.48 -2.40
C ASP A 100 8.38 -24.61 -1.23
N ASP A 101 8.56 -25.09 0.01
CA ASP A 101 8.04 -24.42 1.20
C ASP A 101 8.61 -23.01 1.39
N ALA A 102 9.89 -22.81 1.10
CA ALA A 102 10.53 -21.49 1.24
C ALA A 102 10.01 -20.50 0.19
N VAL A 103 9.71 -20.98 -1.01
CA VAL A 103 9.08 -20.17 -2.07
C VAL A 103 7.65 -19.79 -1.68
N ARG A 104 6.88 -20.74 -1.14
CA ARG A 104 5.52 -20.47 -0.67
C ARG A 104 5.49 -19.43 0.44
N GLU A 105 6.33 -19.58 1.46
CA GLU A 105 6.46 -18.60 2.54
C GLU A 105 6.85 -17.20 2.01
N ALA A 106 7.82 -17.14 1.09
CA ALA A 106 8.24 -15.88 0.50
C ALA A 106 7.12 -15.21 -0.34
N ARG A 107 6.31 -16.00 -1.05
CA ARG A 107 5.14 -15.52 -1.79
C ARG A 107 4.05 -14.99 -0.87
N ASP A 108 3.75 -15.71 0.21
CA ASP A 108 2.74 -15.28 1.18
C ASP A 108 3.12 -13.93 1.79
N LEU A 109 4.40 -13.75 2.17
CA LEU A 109 4.93 -12.48 2.67
C LEU A 109 4.84 -11.35 1.63
N TYR A 110 5.14 -11.65 0.35
CA TYR A 110 5.01 -10.67 -0.72
C TYR A 110 3.55 -10.27 -0.97
N TYR A 111 2.63 -11.23 -1.05
CA TYR A 111 1.22 -10.97 -1.31
C TYR A 111 0.55 -10.23 -0.15
N GLU A 112 0.95 -10.52 1.08
CA GLU A 112 0.51 -9.76 2.26
C GLU A 112 0.94 -8.30 2.15
N ALA A 113 2.23 -8.04 1.87
CA ALA A 113 2.76 -6.69 1.70
C ALA A 113 2.10 -5.94 0.53
N ASP A 114 1.93 -6.59 -0.63
CA ASP A 114 1.27 -6.00 -1.80
C ASP A 114 -0.21 -5.68 -1.52
N ARG A 115 -0.91 -6.53 -0.77
CA ARG A 115 -2.30 -6.26 -0.35
C ARG A 115 -2.38 -5.01 0.51
N GLN A 116 -1.52 -4.90 1.53
CA GLN A 116 -1.47 -3.71 2.40
C GLN A 116 -1.14 -2.44 1.62
N HIS A 117 -0.13 -2.49 0.76
CA HIS A 117 0.26 -1.36 -0.09
C HIS A 117 -0.89 -0.90 -1.00
N ARG A 118 -1.56 -1.83 -1.71
CA ARG A 118 -2.68 -1.48 -2.60
C ARG A 118 -3.86 -0.89 -1.84
N MET A 119 -4.16 -1.42 -0.66
CA MET A 119 -5.21 -0.88 0.20
C MET A 119 -4.89 0.57 0.60
N LEU A 120 -3.66 0.82 1.04
CA LEU A 120 -3.24 2.15 1.48
C LEU A 120 -3.15 3.16 0.32
N ASP A 121 -2.64 2.76 -0.84
CA ASP A 121 -2.67 3.60 -2.07
C ASP A 121 -4.10 3.97 -2.46
N GLY A 122 -5.05 3.03 -2.30
CA GLY A 122 -6.48 3.30 -2.48
C GLY A 122 -7.00 4.42 -1.56
N PHE A 123 -6.68 4.36 -0.27
CA PHE A 123 -7.09 5.39 0.69
C PHE A 123 -6.39 6.73 0.45
N TYR A 124 -5.10 6.71 0.14
CA TYR A 124 -4.36 7.91 -0.23
C TYR A 124 -4.98 8.63 -1.44
N ARG A 125 -5.36 7.88 -2.48
CA ARG A 125 -6.07 8.45 -3.65
C ARG A 125 -7.44 9.00 -3.27
N ALA A 126 -8.19 8.28 -2.45
CA ALA A 126 -9.50 8.74 -1.97
C ALA A 126 -9.40 10.05 -1.18
N LEU A 127 -8.37 10.22 -0.35
CA LEU A 127 -8.10 11.49 0.36
C LEU A 127 -7.79 12.65 -0.59
N ARG A 128 -7.08 12.38 -1.69
CA ARG A 128 -6.83 13.39 -2.72
C ARG A 128 -8.11 13.79 -3.45
N GLU A 129 -8.99 12.84 -3.73
CA GLU A 129 -10.30 13.14 -4.31
C GLU A 129 -11.19 13.91 -3.33
N LYS A 130 -11.15 13.57 -2.03
CA LYS A 130 -11.81 14.35 -0.98
C LYS A 130 -11.38 15.81 -1.02
N ALA A 131 -10.09 16.10 -1.19
CA ALA A 131 -9.60 17.48 -1.30
C ALA A 131 -10.26 18.25 -2.45
N SER A 132 -10.35 17.62 -3.62
CA SER A 132 -11.00 18.21 -4.80
C SER A 132 -12.49 18.48 -4.54
N ILE A 133 -13.20 17.54 -3.90
CA ILE A 133 -14.63 17.68 -3.57
C ILE A 133 -14.84 18.81 -2.56
N SER A 134 -14.04 18.87 -1.49
CA SER A 134 -14.13 19.92 -0.48
C SER A 134 -13.90 21.31 -1.07
N ILE A 135 -12.94 21.46 -2.00
CA ILE A 135 -12.74 22.70 -2.75
C ILE A 135 -13.99 23.06 -3.58
N ALA A 136 -14.60 22.09 -4.26
CA ALA A 136 -15.81 22.32 -5.05
C ALA A 136 -17.00 22.78 -4.18
N ILE A 137 -17.16 22.20 -2.98
CA ILE A 137 -18.18 22.62 -2.01
C ILE A 137 -17.95 24.06 -1.57
N CYS A 138 -16.71 24.44 -1.25
CA CYS A 138 -16.37 25.83 -0.90
C CYS A 138 -16.72 26.82 -2.02
N TYR A 139 -16.46 26.47 -3.29
CA TYR A 139 -16.85 27.30 -4.42
C TYR A 139 -18.36 27.45 -4.55
N LYS A 140 -19.12 26.35 -4.36
CA LYS A 140 -20.58 26.37 -4.39
C LYS A 140 -21.15 27.28 -3.28
N GLN A 141 -20.69 27.10 -2.04
CA GLN A 141 -21.11 27.91 -0.90
C GLN A 141 -20.79 29.39 -1.11
N LYS A 142 -19.61 29.71 -1.68
CA LYS A 142 -19.24 31.09 -2.03
C LYS A 142 -20.22 31.72 -3.02
N GLU A 143 -20.64 30.98 -4.05
CA GLU A 143 -21.59 31.49 -5.05
C GLU A 143 -23.02 31.60 -4.47
N GLU A 144 -23.43 30.68 -3.61
CA GLU A 144 -24.70 30.76 -2.86
C GLU A 144 -24.72 32.01 -1.95
N MET A 145 -23.63 32.27 -1.21
CA MET A 145 -23.50 33.49 -0.41
C MET A 145 -23.49 34.76 -1.26
N ARG A 146 -22.87 34.73 -2.45
CA ARG A 146 -22.86 35.87 -3.37
C ARG A 146 -24.25 36.18 -3.92
N THR A 147 -25.01 35.15 -4.29
CA THR A 147 -26.37 35.31 -4.83
C THR A 147 -27.35 35.78 -3.74
N MET A 148 -27.24 35.27 -2.51
CA MET A 148 -28.05 35.74 -1.37
C MET A 148 -27.73 37.18 -0.95
N ASN A 149 -26.48 37.63 -1.11
CA ASN A 149 -26.05 38.99 -0.75
C ASN A 149 -26.04 39.96 -1.95
N SER A 150 -26.43 39.51 -3.14
CA SER A 150 -26.65 40.40 -4.27
C SER A 150 -27.93 41.18 -4.00
N PRO A 151 -27.92 42.52 -4.04
CA PRO A 151 -29.17 43.27 -4.00
C PRO A 151 -30.05 42.76 -5.14
N LEU A 152 -31.30 42.43 -4.82
CA LEU A 152 -32.34 42.09 -5.79
C LEU A 152 -32.33 43.16 -6.88
N GLU A 153 -31.97 42.79 -8.10
CA GLU A 153 -32.31 43.59 -9.29
C GLU A 153 -33.83 43.62 -9.47
#